data_AF-A0A363TRD2-F1
#
_entry.id   AF-A0A363TRD2-F1
#
_cell.length_a   1.000
_cell.length_b   1.000
_cell.length_c   1.000
_cell.angle_alpha   90.00
_cell.angle_beta   90.00
_cell.angle_gamma   90.00
#
_symmetry.space_group_name_H-M   'P 1'
#
loop_
_entity.id
_entity.type
_entity.pdbx_description
1 polymer ?
#
loop_
_entity_poly.entity_id
_entity_poly.type
_entity_poly.pdbx_seq_one_letter_code
_entity_poly.pdbx_strand_id
1 'polypeptide(L)'
;MKIEVDFLISSSTCQQAGGACWLTAGGVKFDSVLGFKAGESGPRFSFGGNTFPGCSPTAGDGGQWNFVDHGLKIHFQGWQVDEVKCGNVEGIPPGSTSPVTPFNFIEFSGWGTIKGIAGNKGPFADQYYFFVRAEDRNEPGNEKALLPGGGALVDRLFLRVYTNPSDPVGSIVYLLDMDGNPATVDPITITGGNLQIHISSCP
;
A
#
# COMPACT_ATOMS: atom_id res chain seq x y z
N MET A 1 -7.62 -52.02 -4.76
CA MET A 1 -7.36 -51.08 -5.86
C MET A 1 -7.94 -49.74 -5.45
N LYS A 2 -7.10 -48.76 -5.10
CA LYS A 2 -7.57 -47.40 -4.79
C LYS A 2 -7.75 -46.67 -6.11
N ILE A 3 -8.92 -46.05 -6.30
CA ILE A 3 -9.13 -45.10 -7.38
C ILE A 3 -8.91 -43.73 -6.76
N GLU A 4 -7.79 -43.09 -7.09
CA GLU A 4 -7.57 -41.68 -6.82
C GLU A 4 -8.21 -40.88 -7.96
N VAL A 5 -9.00 -39.87 -7.60
CA VAL A 5 -9.62 -38.94 -8.54
C VAL A 5 -8.93 -37.60 -8.33
N ASP A 6 -8.06 -37.23 -9.25
CA ASP A 6 -7.39 -35.94 -9.26
C ASP A 6 -8.30 -34.89 -9.92
N PHE A 7 -8.75 -33.90 -9.15
CA PHE A 7 -9.47 -32.76 -9.68
C PHE A 7 -8.47 -31.65 -10.03
N LEU A 8 -8.26 -31.42 -11.33
CA LEU A 8 -7.53 -30.25 -11.80
C LEU A 8 -8.51 -29.07 -11.95
N ILE A 9 -8.35 -28.06 -11.10
CA ILE A 9 -9.01 -26.75 -11.27
C ILE A 9 -7.99 -25.82 -11.93
N SER A 10 -8.19 -25.47 -13.20
CA SER A 10 -7.37 -24.47 -13.90
C SER A 10 -8.25 -23.42 -14.57
N SER A 11 -7.88 -22.16 -14.36
CA SER A 11 -8.48 -20.95 -14.91
C SER A 11 -7.36 -19.90 -15.01
N SER A 12 -7.51 -18.87 -15.83
CA SER A 12 -6.62 -17.68 -15.75
C SER A 12 -6.68 -16.99 -14.38
N THR A 13 -7.70 -17.28 -13.56
CA THR A 13 -7.80 -16.90 -12.15
C THR A 13 -7.13 -17.88 -11.18
N CYS A 14 -6.80 -19.10 -11.63
CA CYS A 14 -5.97 -20.05 -10.88
C CYS A 14 -4.48 -19.81 -11.19
N GLN A 15 -4.04 -18.55 -11.08
CA GLN A 15 -2.64 -18.35 -10.75
C GLN A 15 -2.47 -18.96 -9.36
N GLN A 16 -1.52 -19.88 -9.19
CA GLN A 16 -1.05 -20.21 -7.84
C GLN A 16 -0.90 -18.87 -7.11
N ALA A 17 -1.49 -18.73 -5.92
CA ALA A 17 -1.05 -17.69 -5.00
C ALA A 17 0.45 -17.95 -4.82
N GLY A 18 1.26 -17.24 -5.60
CA GLY A 18 2.66 -17.56 -5.82
C GLY A 18 3.45 -17.11 -4.61
N GLY A 19 3.34 -17.84 -3.50
CA GLY A 19 3.84 -17.39 -2.21
C GLY A 19 3.03 -16.21 -1.67
N ALA A 20 2.84 -16.19 -0.36
CA ALA A 20 2.38 -14.98 0.31
C ALA A 20 3.45 -13.89 0.13
N CYS A 21 3.07 -12.67 -0.22
CA CYS A 21 4.03 -11.59 -0.41
C CYS A 21 4.02 -10.64 0.79
N TRP A 22 5.09 -9.90 0.96
CA TRP A 22 5.24 -9.00 2.09
C TRP A 22 5.93 -7.71 1.65
N LEU A 23 5.68 -6.61 2.34
CA LEU A 23 6.16 -5.29 1.96
C LEU A 23 7.05 -4.73 3.06
N THR A 24 8.18 -4.14 2.67
CA THR A 24 8.84 -3.10 3.45
C THR A 24 8.65 -1.78 2.71
N ALA A 25 8.11 -0.78 3.39
CA ALA A 25 7.85 0.52 2.79
C ALA A 25 8.34 1.66 3.66
N GLY A 26 8.86 2.69 3.03
CA GLY A 26 9.12 3.98 3.66
C GLY A 26 9.26 5.06 2.60
N GLY A 27 8.46 6.11 2.69
CA GLY A 27 8.55 7.18 1.70
C GLY A 27 7.74 8.41 1.96
N VAL A 28 7.82 9.31 1.00
CA VAL A 28 7.26 10.66 1.08
C VAL A 28 6.68 11.10 -0.25
N LYS A 29 5.73 12.01 -0.16
CA LYS A 29 5.24 12.76 -1.31
C LYS A 29 5.31 14.26 -1.01
N PHE A 30 5.96 15.01 -1.90
CA PHE A 30 5.95 16.48 -1.92
C PHE A 30 4.81 16.98 -2.83
N ASP A 31 4.25 18.14 -2.50
CA ASP A 31 3.19 18.76 -3.30
C ASP A 31 3.74 19.31 -4.63
N SER A 32 3.04 19.06 -5.74
CA SER A 32 3.43 19.46 -7.09
C SER A 32 3.17 20.94 -7.40
N VAL A 33 2.28 21.63 -6.68
CA VAL A 33 2.01 23.06 -6.91
C VAL A 33 3.20 23.92 -6.51
N LEU A 34 4.01 23.44 -5.56
CA LEU A 34 5.06 24.27 -4.99
C LEU A 34 6.44 23.92 -5.48
N GLY A 35 6.76 22.70 -5.95
CA GLY A 35 8.08 22.35 -6.50
C GLY A 35 9.30 22.63 -5.58
N PHE A 36 9.03 23.18 -4.38
CA PHE A 36 9.89 23.63 -3.31
C PHE A 36 8.98 23.84 -2.07
N LYS A 37 9.58 23.79 -0.88
CA LYS A 37 8.91 23.98 0.42
C LYS A 37 8.28 25.37 0.53
N ALA A 38 7.07 25.59 0.04
CA ALA A 38 6.36 26.84 0.33
C ALA A 38 5.36 26.60 1.46
N GLY A 39 5.59 27.27 2.59
CA GLY A 39 4.70 27.27 3.77
C GLY A 39 4.80 26.06 4.69
N GLU A 40 5.04 24.85 4.17
CA GLU A 40 5.27 23.65 4.96
C GLU A 40 6.74 23.21 4.87
N SER A 41 7.43 23.15 6.01
CA SER A 41 8.81 22.68 6.09
C SER A 41 8.86 21.15 6.04
N GLY A 42 8.44 20.52 4.94
CA GLY A 42 8.39 19.05 4.88
C GLY A 42 7.62 18.48 3.68
N PRO A 43 7.50 17.14 3.64
CA PRO A 43 6.64 16.47 2.66
C PRO A 43 5.15 16.70 2.97
N ARG A 44 4.30 16.64 1.94
CA ARG A 44 2.84 16.67 2.08
C ARG A 44 2.33 15.42 2.81
N PHE A 45 2.91 14.27 2.46
CA PHE A 45 2.62 12.98 3.08
C PHE A 45 3.91 12.23 3.42
N SER A 46 3.90 11.47 4.51
CA SER A 46 4.94 10.50 4.84
C SER A 46 4.29 9.17 5.19
N PHE A 47 4.88 8.08 4.76
CA PHE A 47 4.37 6.74 5.05
C PHE A 47 5.51 5.80 5.34
N GLY A 48 5.19 4.72 6.03
CA GLY A 48 6.13 3.63 6.22
C GLY A 48 5.52 2.53 7.05
N GLY A 49 6.07 1.33 6.90
CA GLY A 49 5.51 0.18 7.54
C GLY A 49 5.98 -1.09 6.88
N ASN A 50 5.67 -2.18 7.57
CA ASN A 50 5.90 -3.52 7.07
C ASN A 50 4.58 -4.26 7.09
N THR A 51 4.33 -5.04 6.05
CA THR A 51 3.20 -5.97 5.98
C THR A 51 3.79 -7.34 5.80
N PHE A 52 3.36 -8.32 6.58
CA PHE A 52 3.86 -9.69 6.50
C PHE A 52 2.70 -10.67 6.62
N PRO A 53 2.68 -11.73 5.81
CA PRO A 53 1.72 -12.79 5.99
C PRO A 53 2.00 -13.50 7.32
N GLY A 54 0.95 -13.70 8.12
CA GLY A 54 1.03 -14.44 9.37
C GLY A 54 1.27 -15.93 9.09
N CYS A 55 2.54 -16.35 9.02
CA CYS A 55 2.89 -17.74 8.67
C CYS A 55 2.96 -18.68 9.88
N SER A 56 2.53 -18.21 11.03
CA SER A 56 2.45 -18.97 12.26
C SER A 56 1.18 -18.58 13.00
N PRO A 57 0.51 -19.51 13.69
CA PRO A 57 -0.55 -19.16 14.64
C PRO A 57 -0.07 -18.27 15.80
N THR A 58 1.25 -18.06 15.93
CA THR A 58 1.88 -17.11 16.85
C THR A 58 2.55 -15.92 16.16
N ALA A 59 2.42 -15.80 14.84
CA ALA A 59 2.91 -14.63 14.14
C ALA A 59 2.21 -13.38 14.70
N GLY A 60 2.94 -12.26 14.80
CA GLY A 60 2.33 -10.99 15.19
C GLY A 60 1.20 -10.58 14.24
N ASP A 61 0.51 -9.49 14.56
CA ASP A 61 -0.69 -8.96 13.87
C ASP A 61 -0.43 -8.48 12.41
N GLY A 62 0.21 -9.29 11.57
CA GLY A 62 0.35 -9.09 10.13
C GLY A 62 1.20 -7.89 9.69
N GLY A 63 1.66 -7.05 10.62
CA GLY A 63 2.46 -5.87 10.31
C GLY A 63 1.96 -4.60 10.99
N GLN A 64 2.56 -3.48 10.57
CA GLN A 64 2.13 -2.15 10.97
C GLN A 64 2.25 -1.21 9.78
N TRP A 65 1.25 -0.35 9.62
CA TRP A 65 1.24 0.68 8.60
C TRP A 65 1.12 2.05 9.23
N ASN A 66 2.01 2.98 8.89
CA ASN A 66 1.94 4.36 9.33
C ASN A 66 1.77 5.27 8.13
N PHE A 67 0.84 6.21 8.26
CA PHE A 67 0.63 7.25 7.26
C PHE A 67 0.39 8.58 7.96
N VAL A 68 1.17 9.59 7.58
CA VAL A 68 1.10 10.94 8.14
C VAL A 68 0.74 11.90 7.01
N ASP A 69 -0.37 12.58 7.19
CA ASP A 69 -0.80 13.69 6.37
C ASP A 69 -0.45 14.99 7.12
N HIS A 70 0.59 15.68 6.65
CA HIS A 70 1.11 16.87 7.32
C HIS A 70 0.18 18.09 7.16
N GLY A 71 -0.52 18.20 6.03
CA GLY A 71 -1.43 19.31 5.75
C GLY A 71 -2.73 19.26 6.57
N LEU A 72 -3.31 18.07 6.73
CA LEU A 72 -4.45 17.82 7.63
C LEU A 72 -4.00 17.60 9.08
N LYS A 73 -2.69 17.47 9.31
CA LYS A 73 -2.10 17.23 10.63
C LYS A 73 -2.72 16.00 11.29
N ILE A 74 -2.75 14.89 10.57
CA ILE A 74 -3.22 13.60 11.07
C ILE A 74 -2.17 12.51 10.90
N HIS A 75 -2.19 11.54 11.80
CA HIS A 75 -1.39 10.33 11.77
C HIS A 75 -2.32 9.13 11.86
N PHE A 76 -2.41 8.38 10.77
CA PHE A 76 -3.04 7.07 10.73
C PHE A 76 -2.03 5.98 11.12
N GLN A 77 -2.43 5.13 12.06
CA GLN A 77 -1.67 3.95 12.49
C GLN A 77 -2.56 2.72 12.27
N GLY A 78 -2.13 1.82 11.39
CA GLY A 78 -2.79 0.56 11.07
C GLY A 78 -2.07 -0.65 11.66
N TRP A 79 -2.86 -1.64 12.05
CA TRP A 79 -2.46 -2.93 12.65
C TRP A 79 -3.34 -4.05 12.10
N GLN A 80 -3.01 -5.30 12.44
CA GLN A 80 -3.70 -6.49 11.92
C GLN A 80 -3.79 -6.42 10.40
N VAL A 81 -2.60 -6.31 9.79
CA VAL A 81 -2.48 -6.13 8.36
C VAL A 81 -2.63 -7.49 7.67
N ASP A 82 -3.73 -7.66 6.95
CA ASP A 82 -4.00 -8.82 6.12
C ASP A 82 -3.60 -8.52 4.68
N GLU A 83 -2.75 -9.38 4.10
CA GLU A 83 -2.48 -9.38 2.66
C GLU A 83 -3.76 -9.74 1.90
N VAL A 84 -4.19 -8.86 1.01
CA VAL A 84 -5.35 -9.10 0.14
C VAL A 84 -4.89 -9.78 -1.14
N LYS A 85 -3.84 -9.24 -1.78
CA LYS A 85 -3.35 -9.73 -3.08
C LYS A 85 -1.97 -9.20 -3.42
N CYS A 86 -1.17 -10.02 -4.09
CA CYS A 86 -0.03 -9.58 -4.88
C CYS A 86 -0.23 -9.80 -6.38
N GLY A 87 0.48 -9.03 -7.20
CA GLY A 87 0.42 -9.20 -8.63
C GLY A 87 1.33 -8.26 -9.41
N ASN A 88 1.00 -8.10 -10.70
CA ASN A 88 1.71 -7.20 -11.60
C ASN A 88 0.78 -6.14 -12.20
N VAL A 89 1.25 -4.90 -12.21
CA VAL A 89 0.61 -3.76 -12.85
C VAL A 89 0.68 -3.94 -14.36
N GLU A 90 -0.46 -3.77 -15.03
CA GLU A 90 -0.52 -3.83 -16.50
C GLU A 90 0.25 -2.66 -17.13
N GLY A 91 0.97 -2.94 -18.22
CA GLY A 91 1.70 -1.92 -18.98
C GLY A 91 3.14 -1.64 -18.49
N ILE A 92 3.62 -2.33 -17.45
CA ILE A 92 5.03 -2.32 -17.04
C ILE A 92 5.59 -3.76 -16.94
N PRO A 93 6.92 -3.96 -17.01
CA PRO A 93 7.50 -5.28 -16.80
C PRO A 93 7.10 -5.88 -15.44
N PRO A 94 6.85 -7.20 -15.37
CA PRO A 94 6.47 -7.85 -14.13
C PRO A 94 7.65 -7.94 -13.16
N GLY A 95 7.33 -7.97 -11.87
CA GLY A 95 8.30 -8.17 -10.80
C GLY A 95 9.10 -6.94 -10.39
N SER A 96 9.90 -7.14 -9.35
CA SER A 96 10.87 -6.18 -8.83
C SER A 96 12.25 -6.84 -8.75
N THR A 97 13.32 -6.03 -8.62
CA THR A 97 14.71 -6.49 -8.79
C THR A 97 15.56 -6.42 -7.51
N SER A 98 15.11 -5.70 -6.49
CA SER A 98 15.83 -5.43 -5.25
C SER A 98 14.87 -5.33 -4.03
N PRO A 99 14.22 -6.44 -3.66
CA PRO A 99 14.63 -7.81 -3.97
C PRO A 99 13.98 -8.37 -5.24
N VAL A 100 14.57 -9.44 -5.78
CA VAL A 100 13.97 -10.14 -6.91
C VAL A 100 12.67 -10.81 -6.48
N THR A 101 11.54 -10.36 -7.04
CA THR A 101 10.19 -10.90 -6.81
C THR A 101 9.42 -10.93 -8.13
N PRO A 102 8.50 -11.89 -8.33
CA PRO A 102 7.64 -11.92 -9.52
C PRO A 102 6.51 -10.88 -9.48
N PHE A 103 6.37 -10.11 -8.39
CA PHE A 103 5.29 -9.13 -8.19
C PHE A 103 5.83 -7.70 -8.13
N ASN A 104 5.03 -6.74 -8.59
CA ASN A 104 5.33 -5.32 -8.55
C ASN A 104 4.18 -4.47 -7.95
N PHE A 105 3.12 -5.13 -7.44
CA PHE A 105 2.19 -4.53 -6.51
C PHE A 105 1.77 -5.48 -5.40
N ILE A 106 1.37 -4.90 -4.28
CA ILE A 106 0.72 -5.57 -3.14
C ILE A 106 -0.48 -4.73 -2.67
N GLU A 107 -1.56 -5.44 -2.32
CA GLU A 107 -2.76 -4.91 -1.71
C GLU A 107 -2.92 -5.53 -0.32
N PHE A 108 -3.26 -4.71 0.66
CA PHE A 108 -3.45 -5.16 2.03
C PHE A 108 -4.48 -4.28 2.76
N SER A 109 -5.08 -4.85 3.80
CA SER A 109 -6.11 -4.19 4.60
C SER A 109 -5.96 -4.50 6.07
N GLY A 110 -6.68 -3.78 6.91
CA GLY A 110 -6.70 -4.04 8.35
C GLY A 110 -7.53 -2.98 9.07
N TRP A 111 -7.28 -2.83 10.37
CA TRP A 111 -7.87 -1.74 11.15
C TRP A 111 -6.80 -0.83 11.73
N GLY A 112 -7.21 0.36 12.15
CA GLY A 112 -6.30 1.37 12.64
C GLY A 112 -6.98 2.47 13.42
N THR A 113 -6.19 3.45 13.83
CA THR A 113 -6.66 4.68 14.46
C THR A 113 -6.16 5.88 13.69
N ILE A 114 -6.90 6.98 13.75
CA ILE A 114 -6.41 8.29 13.32
C ILE A 114 -6.20 9.12 14.58
N LYS A 115 -5.05 9.77 14.68
CA LYS A 115 -4.75 10.76 15.72
C LYS A 115 -4.41 12.08 15.07
N GLY A 116 -4.78 13.16 15.74
CA GLY A 116 -4.34 14.49 15.37
C GLY A 116 -2.91 14.73 15.85
N ILE A 117 -2.13 15.40 15.03
CA ILE A 117 -0.76 15.81 15.34
C ILE A 117 -0.64 17.33 15.25
N ALA A 118 0.48 17.91 15.68
CA ALA A 118 0.76 19.34 15.57
C ALA A 118 -0.40 20.24 16.06
N GLY A 119 -1.03 19.85 17.18
CA GLY A 119 -2.13 20.60 17.82
C GLY A 119 -3.52 20.32 17.26
N ASN A 120 -3.66 19.52 16.20
CA ASN A 120 -4.97 19.04 15.75
C ASN A 120 -5.54 18.05 16.78
N LYS A 121 -6.76 18.30 17.25
CA LYS A 121 -7.49 17.46 18.20
C LYS A 121 -8.81 16.94 17.62
N GLY A 122 -8.92 16.86 16.29
CA GLY A 122 -10.17 16.57 15.57
C GLY A 122 -11.02 15.42 16.14
N PRO A 123 -12.29 15.32 15.75
CA PRO A 123 -13.14 14.20 16.18
C PRO A 123 -12.64 12.92 15.52
N PHE A 124 -11.90 12.10 16.28
CA PHE A 124 -11.42 10.80 15.84
C PHE A 124 -12.23 9.69 16.51
N ALA A 125 -12.58 8.68 15.73
CA ALA A 125 -13.14 7.44 16.23
C ALA A 125 -12.02 6.57 16.80
N ASP A 126 -12.39 5.67 17.71
CA ASP A 126 -11.45 4.71 18.32
C ASP A 126 -10.98 3.64 17.33
N GLN A 127 -11.74 3.42 16.25
CA GLN A 127 -11.43 2.41 15.24
C GLN A 127 -11.83 2.87 13.84
N TYR A 128 -10.92 2.63 12.90
CA TYR A 128 -11.10 2.75 11.46
C TYR A 128 -10.62 1.49 10.78
N TYR A 129 -11.01 1.31 9.52
CA TYR A 129 -10.52 0.27 8.63
C TYR A 129 -9.76 0.92 7.48
N PHE A 130 -8.84 0.18 6.88
CA PHE A 130 -8.07 0.70 5.77
C PHE A 130 -7.83 -0.35 4.69
N PHE A 131 -7.58 0.17 3.49
CA PHE A 131 -7.10 -0.58 2.33
C PHE A 131 -5.97 0.21 1.67
N VAL A 132 -4.89 -0.47 1.35
CA VAL A 132 -3.72 0.10 0.66
C VAL A 132 -3.42 -0.72 -0.58
N ARG A 133 -3.03 -0.02 -1.65
CA ARG A 133 -2.33 -0.61 -2.79
C ARG A 133 -0.98 0.09 -2.91
N ALA A 134 0.09 -0.67 -2.79
CA ALA A 134 1.46 -0.23 -2.98
C ALA A 134 2.00 -0.85 -4.27
N GLU A 135 2.54 -0.01 -5.14
CA GLU A 135 3.10 -0.43 -6.43
C GLU A 135 4.57 -0.03 -6.47
N ASP A 136 5.43 -1.05 -6.44
CA ASP A 136 6.87 -0.95 -6.63
C ASP A 136 7.14 -0.99 -8.14
N ARG A 137 7.25 0.17 -8.78
CA ARG A 137 7.27 0.27 -10.24
C ARG A 137 8.67 0.44 -10.82
N ASN A 138 9.67 0.77 -9.99
CA ASN A 138 11.10 0.81 -10.37
C ASN A 138 12.00 1.11 -9.18
N GLU A 139 13.03 0.30 -8.99
CA GLU A 139 13.95 0.42 -7.86
C GLU A 139 15.36 0.94 -8.25
N PRO A 140 16.09 1.51 -7.27
CA PRO A 140 15.60 1.93 -5.96
C PRO A 140 14.96 3.31 -6.07
N GLY A 141 13.79 3.49 -5.47
CA GLY A 141 13.07 4.74 -5.22
C GLY A 141 13.79 6.01 -5.65
N ASN A 142 13.75 6.28 -6.96
CA ASN A 142 14.62 7.27 -7.53
C ASN A 142 13.84 8.56 -7.67
N GLU A 143 14.21 9.59 -6.90
CA GLU A 143 13.72 10.96 -7.12
C GLU A 143 13.91 11.40 -8.59
N LYS A 144 14.84 10.79 -9.34
CA LYS A 144 15.05 11.01 -10.79
C LYS A 144 13.99 10.36 -11.69
N ALA A 145 13.09 9.52 -11.18
CA ALA A 145 11.93 9.03 -11.93
C ALA A 145 10.86 10.13 -12.12
N LEU A 146 11.00 11.26 -11.40
CA LEU A 146 10.27 12.51 -11.63
C LEU A 146 10.80 13.31 -12.83
N LEU A 147 11.87 12.85 -13.50
CA LEU A 147 12.37 13.46 -14.73
C LEU A 147 11.45 13.14 -15.93
N PRO A 148 11.44 13.99 -16.98
CA PRO A 148 10.66 13.74 -18.19
C PRO A 148 11.00 12.36 -18.78
N GLY A 149 10.01 11.46 -18.82
CA GLY A 149 10.16 10.07 -19.31
C GLY A 149 10.15 8.97 -18.24
N GLY A 150 10.21 9.31 -16.94
CA GLY A 150 10.19 8.32 -15.84
C GLY A 150 8.79 7.96 -15.29
N GLY A 151 7.73 8.67 -15.72
CA GLY A 151 6.42 8.69 -15.03
C GLY A 151 5.67 7.36 -14.88
N ALA A 152 5.90 6.38 -15.76
CA ALA A 152 5.29 5.04 -15.64
C ALA A 152 6.02 4.14 -14.62
N LEU A 153 7.30 4.43 -14.39
CA LEU A 153 8.26 3.69 -13.57
C LEU A 153 8.50 4.40 -12.23
N VAL A 154 7.54 5.16 -11.74
CA VAL A 154 7.61 5.73 -10.39
C VAL A 154 6.66 4.96 -9.51
N ASP A 155 7.15 4.57 -8.33
CA ASP A 155 6.36 3.95 -7.28
C ASP A 155 5.07 4.72 -7.01
N ARG A 156 4.02 3.96 -6.67
CA ARG A 156 2.71 4.54 -6.41
C ARG A 156 2.07 3.97 -5.17
N LEU A 157 1.24 4.80 -4.54
CA LEU A 157 0.52 4.45 -3.33
C LEU A 157 -0.93 4.92 -3.43
N PHE A 158 -1.85 4.03 -3.09
CA PHE A 158 -3.24 4.32 -2.80
C PHE A 158 -3.49 4.00 -1.32
N LEU A 159 -4.25 4.85 -0.64
CA LEU A 159 -4.74 4.58 0.72
C LEU A 159 -6.18 5.04 0.83
N ARG A 160 -7.04 4.15 1.32
CA ARG A 160 -8.40 4.49 1.71
C ARG A 160 -8.62 4.10 3.16
N VAL A 161 -9.13 5.02 3.97
CA VAL A 161 -9.52 4.80 5.36
C VAL A 161 -11.02 5.07 5.51
N TYR A 162 -11.73 4.18 6.18
CA TYR A 162 -13.19 4.16 6.25
C TYR A 162 -13.68 3.61 7.59
N THR A 163 -14.94 3.88 7.95
CA THR A 163 -15.51 3.44 9.25
C THR A 163 -16.29 2.13 9.17
N ASN A 164 -16.84 1.77 8.00
CA ASN A 164 -17.65 0.57 7.81
C ASN A 164 -17.02 -0.36 6.75
N PRO A 165 -16.53 -1.54 7.13
CA PRO A 165 -15.91 -2.48 6.20
C PRO A 165 -16.90 -3.14 5.25
N SER A 166 -18.20 -3.12 5.56
CA SER A 166 -19.25 -3.55 4.63
C SER A 166 -19.65 -2.47 3.61
N ASP A 167 -19.22 -1.23 3.81
CA ASP A 167 -19.43 -0.12 2.87
C ASP A 167 -18.18 0.78 2.82
N PRO A 168 -17.04 0.27 2.31
CA PRO A 168 -15.77 0.98 2.35
C PRO A 168 -15.75 2.23 1.48
N VAL A 169 -16.68 2.36 0.52
CA VAL A 169 -16.80 3.51 -0.39
C VAL A 169 -17.69 4.60 0.22
N GLY A 170 -18.85 4.22 0.76
CA GLY A 170 -19.80 5.17 1.37
C GLY A 170 -19.40 5.65 2.76
N SER A 171 -18.42 5.02 3.41
CA SER A 171 -18.00 5.34 4.78
C SER A 171 -16.58 5.90 4.92
N ILE A 172 -16.07 6.51 3.85
CA ILE A 172 -14.70 7.03 3.82
C ILE A 172 -14.51 8.23 4.73
N VAL A 173 -13.36 8.23 5.39
CA VAL A 173 -12.88 9.34 6.21
C VAL A 173 -11.56 9.91 5.71
N TYR A 174 -10.80 9.13 4.94
CA TYR A 174 -9.57 9.60 4.31
C TYR A 174 -9.33 8.85 2.99
N LEU A 175 -8.91 9.58 1.96
CA LEU A 175 -8.58 9.03 0.65
C LEU A 175 -7.32 9.67 0.12
N LEU A 176 -6.33 8.83 -0.20
CA LEU A 176 -5.15 9.15 -0.97
C LEU A 176 -5.28 8.47 -2.32
N ASP A 177 -5.61 9.27 -3.32
CA ASP A 177 -6.02 8.80 -4.64
C ASP A 177 -5.75 9.88 -5.71
N MET A 178 -5.70 9.48 -6.97
CA MET A 178 -5.38 10.36 -8.09
C MET A 178 -6.55 11.23 -8.55
N ASP A 179 -7.78 10.71 -8.54
CA ASP A 179 -8.95 11.36 -9.15
C ASP A 179 -10.04 11.75 -8.13
N GLY A 180 -9.86 11.34 -6.87
CA GLY A 180 -10.79 11.59 -5.78
C GLY A 180 -12.01 10.67 -5.79
N ASN A 181 -12.01 9.64 -6.64
CA ASN A 181 -13.07 8.66 -6.72
C ASN A 181 -12.79 7.48 -5.79
N PRO A 182 -13.55 7.35 -4.70
CA PRO A 182 -13.32 6.27 -3.75
C PRO A 182 -13.69 4.87 -4.24
N ALA A 183 -14.43 4.77 -5.35
CA ALA A 183 -14.88 3.50 -5.92
C ALA A 183 -13.81 2.83 -6.80
N THR A 184 -12.80 3.58 -7.21
CA THR A 184 -11.68 3.09 -8.00
C THR A 184 -10.41 3.04 -7.14
N VAL A 185 -9.37 2.40 -7.68
CA VAL A 185 -8.07 2.27 -7.01
C VAL A 185 -7.04 2.94 -7.91
N ASP A 186 -6.88 4.25 -7.77
CA ASP A 186 -6.02 5.06 -8.63
C ASP A 186 -4.82 5.59 -7.82
N PRO A 187 -3.74 4.79 -7.69
CA PRO A 187 -2.63 5.12 -6.82
C PRO A 187 -1.86 6.33 -7.34
N ILE A 188 -1.46 7.21 -6.41
CA ILE A 188 -0.71 8.41 -6.74
C ILE A 188 0.79 8.12 -6.74
N THR A 189 1.54 8.85 -7.57
CA THR A 189 3.00 8.84 -7.55
C THR A 189 3.55 9.30 -6.19
N ILE A 190 4.47 8.54 -5.63
CA ILE A 190 5.31 8.97 -4.49
C ILE A 190 6.57 9.64 -5.03
N THR A 191 7.07 10.67 -4.33
CA THR A 191 8.18 11.50 -4.85
C THR A 191 9.54 11.13 -4.25
N GLY A 192 9.57 10.27 -3.23
CA GLY A 192 10.79 9.79 -2.61
C GLY A 192 10.52 8.66 -1.62
N GLY A 193 11.59 7.97 -1.21
CA GLY A 193 11.49 6.72 -0.46
C GLY A 193 11.44 5.50 -1.36
N ASN A 194 11.21 4.32 -0.78
CA ASN A 194 11.24 3.04 -1.48
C ASN A 194 10.09 2.14 -1.02
N LEU A 195 9.51 1.41 -1.97
CA LEU A 195 8.61 0.28 -1.73
C LEU A 195 9.34 -1.00 -2.14
N GLN A 196 9.47 -1.96 -1.23
CA GLN A 196 10.15 -3.22 -1.51
C GLN A 196 9.17 -4.36 -1.29
N ILE A 197 8.79 -5.02 -2.38
CA ILE A 197 7.95 -6.22 -2.32
C ILE A 197 8.86 -7.42 -2.23
N HIS A 198 8.56 -8.28 -1.27
CA HIS A 198 9.28 -9.51 -1.01
C HIS A 198 8.33 -10.68 -1.19
N ILE A 199 8.88 -11.84 -1.51
CA ILE A 199 8.17 -13.11 -1.44
C ILE A 199 8.43 -13.76 -0.09
N SER A 200 7.37 -14.28 0.52
CA SER A 200 7.47 -15.12 1.70
C SER A 200 7.52 -16.58 1.27
N SER A 201 8.42 -17.34 1.90
CA SER A 201 8.53 -18.79 1.69
C SER A 201 7.55 -19.58 2.56
N CYS A 202 6.48 -18.95 3.04
CA CYS A 202 5.53 -19.61 3.93
C CYS A 202 4.81 -20.72 3.15
N PRO A 203 5.02 -21.98 3.55
CA PRO A 203 4.48 -23.13 2.84
C PRO A 203 2.96 -23.26 2.99
#